data_AF-A0A6B8RPX8-F1
#
_entry.id   AF-A0A6B8RPX8-F1
#
_cell.length_a   1.000
_cell.length_b   1.000
_cell.length_c   1.000
_cell.angle_alpha   90.00
_cell.angle_beta   90.00
_cell.angle_gamma   90.00
#
_symmetry.space_group_name_H-M   'P 1'
#
loop_
_entity.id
_entity.type
_entity.pdbx_description
1 polymer ?
#
loop_
_entity_poly.entity_id
_entity_poly.type
_entity_poly.pdbx_seq_one_letter_code
_entity_poly.pdbx_strand_id
1 'polypeptide(L)'
;MKSIKNWLGLAIVISMVTLSACSSNSGTKVSPDVSSAASSAASATPTSSEVPTAPVKFSFLTTDSNQPIPGGNPMDDSTIKYLAEKTNTIVDITFLPHGQADNLMKVKFASGELPDVLSGYGVNGELFINNQLIPLDDYIEKYGQNLKKVIPKAAWDEVSRNGKIYAIPESALGDSPVNRMFYVRKDWMDKVGIKEMPKTPDEFYNMLIAFRDKDPNGNNKKDEIPLSARENFTWLDNVLGMFGTSVFGAALENGEIVPRNTSKQMRDALSFVKKLMDEKLLDSEFMTNKRNTWEQKIQNDQVGVWSHAPNLAWDWQDKLNKALPGKGAIVGPLLTPKAAGVEYAGFGAGPINKAFSITKKAKDPAAIVKFFDWLVTQEGQEFVNFGVPGITYTKEGDKINYNKQKDTDDKSILWRSLTFNLAGWNPSLQKVVFGDEAVAKMEEFYTIGKQEGLPNLMVGAPTFKSNLPEIGEFGTAGTMFVETAAKIVLGDKPIEYYDEYVKNWRTRGGNDLVKQATDWYNANGKK
;
A
#
# COMPACT_ATOMS: atom_id res chain seq x y z
N MET A 1 46.03 -1.61 19.36
CA MET A 1 46.43 -1.33 20.77
C MET A 1 45.34 -0.45 21.37
N LYS A 2 44.60 -0.71 22.44
CA LYS A 2 44.48 -1.71 23.51
C LYS A 2 42.96 -1.94 23.69
N SER A 3 42.38 -3.14 23.61
CA SER A 3 42.26 -4.18 24.66
C SER A 3 41.75 -3.66 26.01
N ILE A 4 40.54 -4.06 26.41
CA ILE A 4 40.21 -4.66 27.72
C ILE A 4 38.97 -5.56 27.55
N LYS A 5 39.01 -6.70 28.25
CA LYS A 5 38.20 -7.92 28.15
C LYS A 5 37.10 -7.99 29.22
N ASN A 6 36.05 -8.74 28.87
CA ASN A 6 35.22 -9.69 29.64
C ASN A 6 34.42 -9.21 30.88
N TRP A 7 33.14 -9.63 30.97
CA TRP A 7 32.68 -10.71 31.88
C TRP A 7 31.22 -11.12 31.62
N LEU A 8 30.98 -12.43 31.66
CA LEU A 8 29.69 -13.11 31.75
C LEU A 8 28.98 -12.82 33.09
N GLY A 9 27.65 -12.92 33.12
CA GLY A 9 26.89 -12.99 34.38
C GLY A 9 25.39 -13.21 34.17
N LEU A 10 24.99 -14.47 33.99
CA LEU A 10 23.62 -14.98 34.03
C LEU A 10 23.13 -15.01 35.49
N ALA A 11 21.98 -14.41 35.81
CA ALA A 11 21.27 -14.70 37.06
C ALA A 11 19.74 -14.53 36.89
N ILE A 12 19.07 -15.66 36.92
CA ILE A 12 17.62 -15.85 37.01
C ILE A 12 17.19 -15.56 38.46
N VAL A 13 16.17 -14.71 38.66
CA VAL A 13 15.45 -14.65 39.94
C VAL A 13 13.96 -14.83 39.66
N ILE A 14 13.49 -16.02 40.02
CA ILE A 14 12.08 -16.40 40.16
C ILE A 14 11.65 -15.92 41.55
N SER A 15 10.59 -15.12 41.62
CA SER A 15 9.86 -14.87 42.88
C SER A 15 8.38 -15.18 42.66
N MET A 16 7.92 -16.16 43.43
CA MET A 16 6.56 -16.68 43.48
C MET A 16 6.07 -16.55 44.93
N VAL A 17 4.74 -16.51 45.11
CA VAL A 17 3.97 -16.66 46.37
C VAL A 17 3.88 -15.34 47.18
N THR A 18 2.71 -14.82 47.56
CA THR A 18 1.67 -15.44 48.41
C THR A 18 0.25 -14.89 48.17
N LEU A 19 -0.73 -15.81 48.11
CA LEU A 19 -2.12 -15.56 48.48
C LEU A 19 -2.22 -15.34 50.00
N SER A 20 -3.05 -14.38 50.42
CA SER A 20 -3.63 -14.33 51.75
C SER A 20 -5.13 -14.16 51.65
N ALA A 21 -5.84 -15.21 52.05
CA ALA A 21 -7.25 -15.19 52.42
C ALA A 21 -7.37 -14.63 53.84
N CYS A 22 -8.46 -13.91 54.12
CA CYS A 22 -9.11 -13.94 55.43
C CYS A 22 -10.60 -13.61 55.27
N SER A 23 -11.41 -14.57 55.67
CA SER A 23 -12.85 -14.45 55.87
C SER A 23 -13.14 -13.82 57.23
N SER A 24 -14.25 -13.09 57.35
CA SER A 24 -14.99 -13.04 58.61
C SER A 24 -16.48 -12.78 58.37
N ASN A 25 -17.23 -13.68 58.97
CA ASN A 25 -18.64 -13.96 58.90
C ASN A 25 -19.44 -13.12 59.91
N SER A 26 -20.64 -12.64 59.53
CA SER A 26 -21.77 -12.46 60.47
C SER A 26 -23.04 -12.10 59.70
N GLY A 27 -23.94 -13.07 59.53
CA GLY A 27 -25.27 -12.84 58.96
C GLY A 27 -26.29 -12.40 60.00
N THR A 28 -27.39 -11.79 59.55
CA THR A 28 -28.73 -12.03 60.09
C THR A 28 -29.78 -11.63 59.04
N LYS A 29 -30.67 -12.56 58.67
CA LYS A 29 -31.91 -12.35 57.92
C LYS A 29 -33.01 -11.91 58.89
N VAL A 30 -33.78 -10.86 58.55
CA VAL A 30 -35.22 -10.77 58.87
C VAL A 30 -35.95 -9.97 57.76
N SER A 31 -36.99 -10.59 57.21
CA SER A 31 -38.19 -9.98 56.60
C SER A 31 -39.40 -10.65 57.29
N PRO A 32 -40.68 -10.26 57.09
CA PRO A 32 -41.24 -9.24 56.19
C PRO A 32 -42.29 -8.31 56.87
N ASP A 33 -42.79 -7.31 56.15
CA ASP A 33 -44.20 -6.93 56.31
C ASP A 33 -44.80 -6.47 54.97
N VAL A 34 -46.06 -6.83 54.79
CA VAL A 34 -46.86 -6.75 53.57
C VAL A 34 -47.89 -5.64 53.75
N SER A 35 -48.04 -4.76 52.75
CA SER A 35 -49.35 -4.15 52.51
C SER A 35 -49.56 -3.84 51.04
N SER A 36 -50.73 -4.27 50.56
CA SER A 36 -51.22 -4.25 49.20
C SER A 36 -52.18 -3.06 49.01
N ALA A 37 -52.07 -2.33 47.90
CA ALA A 37 -53.21 -1.64 47.30
C ALA A 37 -53.06 -1.49 45.77
N ALA A 38 -54.18 -1.73 45.10
CA ALA A 38 -54.38 -1.97 43.67
C ALA A 38 -54.09 -0.80 42.69
N SER A 39 -53.54 -1.20 41.54
CA SER A 39 -53.92 -0.90 40.14
C SER A 39 -54.46 0.48 39.75
N SER A 40 -53.74 1.14 38.84
CA SER A 40 -54.31 1.83 37.68
C SER A 40 -53.35 1.73 36.50
N ALA A 41 -53.84 1.18 35.39
CA ALA A 41 -53.11 1.00 34.15
C ALA A 41 -53.08 2.31 33.35
N ALA A 42 -51.89 2.73 32.93
CA ALA A 42 -51.69 3.69 31.85
C ALA A 42 -50.64 3.13 30.90
N SER A 43 -51.04 2.97 29.63
CA SER A 43 -50.20 2.50 28.53
C SER A 43 -48.93 3.34 28.37
N ALA A 44 -47.78 2.69 28.45
CA ALA A 44 -46.51 3.23 28.01
C ALA A 44 -45.87 2.27 27.00
N THR A 45 -45.65 2.80 25.81
CA THR A 45 -44.88 2.22 24.71
C THR A 45 -43.50 1.76 25.21
N PRO A 46 -42.99 0.57 24.85
CA PRO A 46 -41.66 0.18 25.26
C PRO A 46 -40.63 0.88 24.37
N THR A 47 -40.05 1.98 24.88
CA THR A 47 -38.75 2.42 24.41
C THR A 47 -37.74 1.40 24.96
N SER A 48 -37.24 0.52 24.10
CA SER A 48 -36.10 -0.33 24.45
C SER A 48 -34.87 0.56 24.57
N SER A 49 -34.62 1.07 25.76
CA SER A 49 -33.30 1.55 26.14
C SER A 49 -32.39 0.32 26.22
N GLU A 50 -31.77 -0.05 25.09
CA GLU A 50 -30.63 -0.97 25.12
C GLU A 50 -29.59 -0.39 26.08
N VAL A 51 -29.27 -1.15 27.12
CA VAL A 51 -28.08 -0.89 27.94
C VAL A 51 -26.88 -0.86 26.99
N PRO A 52 -26.04 0.20 26.99
CA PRO A 52 -24.86 0.22 26.13
C PRO A 52 -24.00 -1.00 26.44
N THR A 53 -23.89 -1.93 25.48
CA THR A 53 -22.97 -3.05 25.55
C THR A 53 -21.55 -2.51 25.76
N ALA A 54 -20.78 -3.10 26.68
CA ALA A 54 -19.41 -2.66 26.96
C ALA A 54 -18.56 -2.58 25.67
N PRO A 55 -17.65 -1.59 25.55
CA PRO A 55 -16.81 -1.45 24.36
C PRO A 55 -16.00 -2.72 24.06
N VAL A 56 -15.95 -3.11 22.79
CA VAL A 56 -15.19 -4.30 22.37
C VAL A 56 -13.73 -3.94 22.15
N LYS A 57 -12.83 -4.58 22.88
CA LYS A 57 -11.37 -4.41 22.70
C LYS A 57 -10.82 -5.37 21.65
N PHE A 58 -10.02 -4.85 20.72
CA PHE A 58 -9.24 -5.66 19.78
C PHE A 58 -7.89 -5.01 19.44
N SER A 59 -6.92 -5.84 19.08
CA SER A 59 -5.56 -5.45 18.66
C SER A 59 -5.47 -5.34 17.14
N PHE A 60 -4.84 -4.27 16.66
CA PHE A 60 -4.71 -3.98 15.24
C PHE A 60 -3.24 -3.72 14.87
N LEU A 61 -2.66 -4.60 14.05
CA LEU A 61 -1.29 -4.45 13.55
C LEU A 61 -1.29 -3.87 12.13
N THR A 62 -0.54 -2.78 11.95
CA THR A 62 -0.38 -2.09 10.66
C THR A 62 1.04 -1.52 10.53
N THR A 63 1.37 -0.89 9.41
CA THR A 63 2.65 -0.18 9.19
C THR A 63 2.49 1.32 9.35
N ASP A 64 3.52 2.00 9.86
CA ASP A 64 3.60 3.46 9.92
C ASP A 64 3.65 4.12 8.52
N SER A 65 3.89 3.36 7.45
CA SER A 65 4.04 3.89 6.08
C SER A 65 5.10 5.00 5.98
N ASN A 66 6.13 4.96 6.84
CA ASN A 66 7.13 6.02 7.04
C ASN A 66 6.53 7.39 7.42
N GLN A 67 5.35 7.42 8.04
CA GLN A 67 4.73 8.64 8.56
C GLN A 67 4.93 8.76 10.07
N PRO A 68 4.96 9.99 10.61
CA PRO A 68 4.79 10.22 12.04
C PRO A 68 3.48 9.60 12.53
N ILE A 69 3.54 8.87 13.65
CA ILE A 69 2.40 8.22 14.30
C ILE A 69 2.24 8.75 15.73
N PRO A 70 1.06 8.58 16.37
CA PRO A 70 0.90 8.87 17.78
C PRO A 70 1.85 8.01 18.62
N GLY A 71 2.52 8.61 19.58
CA GLY A 71 3.34 7.89 20.56
C GLY A 71 2.52 7.53 21.81
N GLY A 72 3.01 6.57 22.60
CA GLY A 72 2.36 6.18 23.86
C GLY A 72 1.14 5.27 23.67
N ASN A 73 0.15 5.39 24.56
CA ASN A 73 -1.08 4.60 24.48
C ASN A 73 -1.97 5.16 23.36
N PRO A 74 -2.39 4.35 22.38
CA PRO A 74 -3.28 4.80 21.30
C PRO A 74 -4.54 5.52 21.80
N MET A 75 -5.10 5.08 22.93
CA MET A 75 -6.29 5.69 23.52
C MET A 75 -6.04 7.03 24.20
N ASP A 76 -4.83 7.59 24.18
CA ASP A 76 -4.58 8.98 24.61
C ASP A 76 -4.84 9.99 23.48
N ASP A 77 -4.78 9.53 22.23
CA ASP A 77 -4.97 10.32 21.01
C ASP A 77 -6.46 10.64 20.76
N SER A 78 -6.77 11.91 20.45
CA SER A 78 -8.15 12.37 20.25
C SER A 78 -8.83 11.75 19.01
N THR A 79 -8.06 11.45 17.96
CA THR A 79 -8.54 10.79 16.74
C THR A 79 -8.96 9.36 17.05
N ILE A 80 -8.14 8.64 17.81
CA ILE A 80 -8.42 7.23 18.20
C ILE A 80 -9.58 7.17 19.20
N LYS A 81 -9.64 8.10 20.18
CA LYS A 81 -10.79 8.22 21.10
C LYS A 81 -12.11 8.43 20.38
N TYR A 82 -12.15 9.37 19.45
CA TYR A 82 -13.36 9.65 18.67
C TYR A 82 -13.81 8.42 17.88
N LEU A 83 -12.87 7.73 17.22
CA LEU A 83 -13.16 6.50 16.50
C LEU A 83 -13.68 5.38 17.43
N ALA A 84 -13.06 5.22 18.60
CA ALA A 84 -13.48 4.27 19.63
C ALA A 84 -14.91 4.53 20.13
N GLU A 85 -15.27 5.78 20.40
CA GLU A 85 -16.62 6.18 20.81
C GLU A 85 -17.66 5.87 19.73
N LYS A 86 -17.37 6.22 18.47
CA LYS A 86 -18.31 6.04 17.35
C LYS A 86 -18.58 4.59 17.00
N THR A 87 -17.59 3.74 17.23
CA THR A 87 -17.68 2.30 16.89
C THR A 87 -17.98 1.43 18.10
N ASN A 88 -18.03 2.01 19.30
CA ASN A 88 -18.11 1.29 20.57
C ASN A 88 -17.00 0.22 20.71
N THR A 89 -15.76 0.62 20.40
CA THR A 89 -14.58 -0.26 20.45
C THR A 89 -13.45 0.36 21.27
N ILE A 90 -12.46 -0.46 21.63
CA ILE A 90 -11.16 -0.01 22.15
C ILE A 90 -10.09 -0.62 21.25
N VAL A 91 -9.48 0.20 20.40
CA VAL A 91 -8.51 -0.27 19.41
C VAL A 91 -7.08 -0.13 19.94
N ASP A 92 -6.40 -1.26 20.11
CA ASP A 92 -4.99 -1.33 20.47
C ASP A 92 -4.14 -1.41 19.19
N ILE A 93 -3.85 -0.24 18.60
CA ILE A 93 -3.14 -0.14 17.32
C ILE A 93 -1.63 -0.18 17.53
N THR A 94 -0.96 -1.10 16.85
CA THR A 94 0.50 -1.18 16.77
C THR A 94 0.95 -0.86 15.35
N PHE A 95 1.79 0.16 15.20
CA PHE A 95 2.42 0.53 13.94
C PHE A 95 3.85 -0.04 13.88
N LEU A 96 4.13 -0.84 12.85
CA LEU A 96 5.46 -1.35 12.56
C LEU A 96 6.22 -0.37 11.65
N PRO A 97 7.53 -0.15 11.88
CA PRO A 97 8.38 0.60 10.97
C PRO A 97 8.31 0.02 9.56
N HIS A 98 7.93 0.84 8.58
CA HIS A 98 7.64 0.38 7.22
C HIS A 98 8.76 -0.47 6.59
N GLY A 99 10.02 -0.05 6.73
CA GLY A 99 11.18 -0.79 6.21
C GLY A 99 11.48 -2.12 6.91
N GLN A 100 10.82 -2.43 8.04
CA GLN A 100 11.04 -3.64 8.83
C GLN A 100 9.75 -4.45 9.06
N ALA A 101 8.61 -3.98 8.55
CA ALA A 101 7.29 -4.52 8.86
C ALA A 101 7.22 -6.03 8.60
N ASP A 102 7.67 -6.49 7.43
CA ASP A 102 7.62 -7.92 7.06
C ASP A 102 8.42 -8.82 8.01
N ASN A 103 9.63 -8.39 8.38
CA ASN A 103 10.49 -9.15 9.29
C ASN A 103 9.89 -9.18 10.71
N LEU A 104 9.41 -8.04 11.20
CA LEU A 104 8.80 -7.94 12.53
C LEU A 104 7.48 -8.73 12.62
N MET A 105 6.66 -8.73 11.56
CA MET A 105 5.47 -9.56 11.47
C MET A 105 5.83 -11.06 11.56
N LYS A 106 6.81 -11.53 10.78
CA LYS A 106 7.28 -12.92 10.83
C LYS A 106 7.74 -13.33 12.23
N VAL A 107 8.51 -12.48 12.90
CA VAL A 107 8.97 -12.73 14.28
C VAL A 107 7.78 -12.86 15.24
N LYS A 108 6.80 -11.95 15.15
CA LYS A 108 5.60 -11.99 16.00
C LYS A 108 4.75 -13.22 15.75
N PHE A 109 4.58 -13.63 14.50
CA PHE A 109 3.78 -14.81 14.16
C PHE A 109 4.48 -16.09 14.65
N ALA A 110 5.81 -16.17 14.51
CA ALA A 110 6.61 -17.28 15.02
C ALA A 110 6.57 -17.40 16.56
N SER A 111 6.40 -16.28 17.28
CA SER A 111 6.23 -16.27 18.75
C SER A 111 4.78 -16.50 19.21
N GLY A 112 3.82 -16.66 18.30
CA GLY A 112 2.40 -16.79 18.62
C GLY A 112 1.69 -15.48 18.96
N GLU A 113 2.35 -14.34 18.80
CA GLU A 113 1.78 -12.99 18.98
C GLU A 113 0.96 -12.55 17.76
N LEU A 114 -0.15 -13.25 17.49
CA LEU A 114 -1.08 -12.82 16.44
C LEU A 114 -1.90 -11.59 16.90
N PRO A 115 -2.13 -10.58 16.05
CA PRO A 115 -3.11 -9.53 16.31
C PRO A 115 -4.53 -10.04 16.04
N ASP A 116 -5.57 -9.32 16.49
CA ASP A 116 -6.96 -9.61 16.11
C ASP A 116 -7.20 -9.17 14.65
N VAL A 117 -6.63 -8.03 14.25
CA VAL A 117 -6.67 -7.48 12.89
C VAL A 117 -5.25 -7.24 12.36
N LEU A 118 -5.01 -7.63 11.13
CA LEU A 118 -3.77 -7.37 10.40
C LEU A 118 -4.06 -6.59 9.11
N SER A 119 -3.40 -5.45 8.93
CA SER A 119 -3.33 -4.77 7.63
C SER A 119 -2.11 -5.24 6.85
N GLY A 120 -2.30 -5.54 5.56
CA GLY A 120 -1.21 -5.86 4.63
C GLY A 120 -1.59 -5.50 3.19
N TYR A 121 -0.68 -5.75 2.24
CA TYR A 121 -0.89 -5.47 0.81
C TYR A 121 -1.64 -6.59 0.07
N GLY A 122 -2.51 -7.30 0.78
CA GLY A 122 -3.20 -8.50 0.34
C GLY A 122 -3.52 -9.42 1.51
N VAL A 123 -4.27 -10.49 1.24
CA VAL A 123 -4.54 -11.53 2.25
C VAL A 123 -3.21 -12.19 2.63
N ASN A 124 -2.87 -12.20 3.92
CA ASN A 124 -1.63 -12.81 4.38
C ASN A 124 -1.65 -14.32 4.11
N GLY A 125 -0.80 -14.76 3.18
CA GLY A 125 -0.76 -16.15 2.73
C GLY A 125 -0.37 -17.16 3.81
N GLU A 126 0.52 -16.78 4.72
CA GLU A 126 0.95 -17.65 5.81
C GLU A 126 -0.18 -17.89 6.81
N LEU A 127 -0.88 -16.83 7.23
CA LEU A 127 -2.05 -16.95 8.11
C LEU A 127 -3.18 -17.73 7.44
N PHE A 128 -3.40 -17.52 6.14
CA PHE A 128 -4.40 -18.28 5.38
C PHE A 128 -4.07 -19.79 5.34
N ILE A 129 -2.84 -20.15 4.93
CA ILE A 129 -2.40 -21.56 4.82
C ILE A 129 -2.42 -22.25 6.18
N ASN A 130 -2.03 -21.54 7.25
CA ASN A 130 -2.06 -22.06 8.61
C ASN A 130 -3.46 -22.00 9.26
N ASN A 131 -4.50 -21.70 8.49
CA ASN A 131 -5.90 -21.63 8.92
C ASN A 131 -6.09 -20.71 10.15
N GLN A 132 -5.39 -19.58 10.18
CA GLN A 132 -5.43 -18.57 11.24
C GLN A 132 -6.38 -17.41 10.94
N LEU A 133 -6.98 -17.36 9.75
CA LEU A 133 -7.93 -16.31 9.35
C LEU A 133 -9.39 -16.76 9.51
N ILE A 134 -10.26 -15.80 9.81
CA ILE A 134 -11.72 -15.99 9.90
C ILE A 134 -12.33 -15.68 8.52
N PRO A 135 -13.15 -16.58 7.92
CA PRO A 135 -13.98 -16.23 6.78
C PRO A 135 -15.03 -15.19 7.17
N LEU A 136 -15.19 -14.14 6.36
CA LEU A 136 -15.94 -12.94 6.73
C LEU A 136 -17.34 -12.86 6.09
N ASP A 137 -17.70 -13.80 5.22
CA ASP A 137 -18.92 -13.76 4.39
C ASP A 137 -20.19 -13.46 5.22
N ASP A 138 -20.43 -14.25 6.28
CA ASP A 138 -21.60 -14.10 7.14
C ASP A 138 -21.60 -12.78 7.93
N TYR A 139 -20.43 -12.32 8.35
CA TYR A 139 -20.28 -11.07 9.09
C TYR A 139 -20.51 -9.87 8.19
N ILE A 140 -19.97 -9.89 6.96
CA ILE A 140 -20.16 -8.84 5.96
C ILE A 140 -21.63 -8.80 5.51
N GLU A 141 -22.28 -9.96 5.34
CA GLU A 141 -23.70 -10.00 4.97
C GLU A 141 -24.58 -9.34 6.04
N LYS A 142 -24.28 -9.60 7.32
CA LYS A 142 -25.07 -9.13 8.46
C LYS A 142 -24.70 -7.72 8.94
N TYR A 143 -23.45 -7.29 8.79
CA TYR A 143 -22.95 -6.05 9.40
C TYR A 143 -22.14 -5.15 8.46
N GLY A 144 -21.91 -5.55 7.21
CA GLY A 144 -21.05 -4.86 6.24
C GLY A 144 -21.82 -4.22 5.07
N GLN A 145 -23.03 -3.72 5.27
CA GLN A 145 -23.87 -3.22 4.18
C GLN A 145 -23.29 -1.99 3.48
N ASN A 146 -22.61 -1.09 4.21
CA ASN A 146 -21.94 0.05 3.61
C ASN A 146 -20.66 -0.40 2.88
N LEU A 147 -19.91 -1.36 3.44
CA LEU A 147 -18.75 -1.97 2.76
C LEU A 147 -19.15 -2.55 1.41
N LYS A 148 -20.22 -3.36 1.36
CA LYS A 148 -20.75 -3.94 0.11
C LYS A 148 -21.16 -2.88 -0.91
N LYS A 149 -21.61 -1.71 -0.46
CA LYS A 149 -22.04 -0.60 -1.34
C LYS A 149 -20.87 0.14 -1.97
N VAL A 150 -19.78 0.35 -1.24
CA VAL A 150 -18.67 1.21 -1.69
C VAL A 150 -17.49 0.45 -2.31
N ILE A 151 -17.30 -0.81 -1.92
CA ILE A 151 -16.16 -1.62 -2.37
C ILE A 151 -16.53 -2.36 -3.67
N PRO A 152 -15.78 -2.19 -4.77
CA PRO A 152 -16.07 -2.84 -6.04
C PRO A 152 -15.83 -4.35 -5.98
N LYS A 153 -16.56 -5.10 -6.83
CA LYS A 153 -16.45 -6.57 -6.90
C LYS A 153 -15.01 -7.06 -7.09
N ALA A 154 -14.22 -6.40 -7.94
CA ALA A 154 -12.83 -6.79 -8.18
C ALA A 154 -11.96 -6.77 -6.91
N ALA A 155 -12.21 -5.82 -6.00
CA ALA A 155 -11.51 -5.75 -4.72
C ALA A 155 -11.90 -6.91 -3.80
N TRP A 156 -13.19 -7.28 -3.77
CA TRP A 156 -13.67 -8.45 -3.04
C TRP A 156 -13.12 -9.77 -3.61
N ASP A 157 -13.02 -9.87 -4.93
CA ASP A 157 -12.44 -11.03 -5.61
C ASP A 157 -10.97 -11.23 -5.21
N GLU A 158 -10.20 -10.14 -5.10
CA GLU A 158 -8.77 -10.18 -4.75
C GLU A 158 -8.51 -10.67 -3.32
N VAL A 159 -9.43 -10.41 -2.39
CA VAL A 159 -9.34 -10.91 -0.99
C VAL A 159 -10.09 -12.23 -0.76
N SER A 160 -10.69 -12.79 -1.82
CA SER A 160 -11.38 -14.06 -1.76
C SER A 160 -10.44 -15.23 -2.03
N ARG A 161 -10.61 -16.32 -1.29
CA ARG A 161 -9.84 -17.56 -1.45
C ARG A 161 -10.82 -18.73 -1.31
N ASN A 162 -10.79 -19.69 -2.23
CA ASN A 162 -11.69 -20.85 -2.22
C ASN A 162 -13.18 -20.47 -2.08
N GLY A 163 -13.60 -19.36 -2.71
CA GLY A 163 -14.99 -18.88 -2.68
C GLY A 163 -15.44 -18.21 -1.38
N LYS A 164 -14.53 -17.93 -0.45
CA LYS A 164 -14.80 -17.19 0.80
C LYS A 164 -13.97 -15.93 0.91
N ILE A 165 -14.52 -14.90 1.57
CA ILE A 165 -13.82 -13.63 1.82
C ILE A 165 -12.96 -13.75 3.08
N TYR A 166 -11.66 -13.46 3.00
CA TYR A 166 -10.71 -13.58 4.13
C TYR A 166 -10.16 -12.25 4.66
N ALA A 167 -10.52 -11.14 4.03
CA ALA A 167 -10.17 -9.81 4.49
C ALA A 167 -11.19 -8.79 3.99
N ILE A 168 -11.26 -7.64 4.67
CA ILE A 168 -11.95 -6.46 4.14
C ILE A 168 -10.92 -5.70 3.27
N PRO A 169 -11.19 -5.44 1.99
CA PRO A 169 -10.24 -4.75 1.13
C PRO A 169 -10.36 -3.22 1.27
N GLU A 170 -9.24 -2.54 1.10
CA GLU A 170 -9.19 -1.13 0.71
C GLU A 170 -9.10 -1.07 -0.82
N SER A 171 -10.01 -0.35 -1.46
CA SER A 171 -10.00 -0.17 -2.93
C SER A 171 -8.68 0.40 -3.43
N ALA A 172 -8.34 0.10 -4.69
CA ALA A 172 -7.18 0.71 -5.34
C ALA A 172 -7.27 2.26 -5.31
N LEU A 173 -6.13 2.92 -5.12
CA LEU A 173 -6.05 4.38 -5.06
C LEU A 173 -6.60 5.01 -6.34
N GLY A 174 -7.52 5.97 -6.22
CA GLY A 174 -8.11 6.64 -7.40
C GLY A 174 -9.05 5.77 -8.23
N ASP A 175 -9.41 4.57 -7.73
CA ASP A 175 -9.97 3.49 -8.53
C ASP A 175 -9.10 3.18 -9.78
N SER A 176 -7.80 3.43 -9.66
CA SER A 176 -6.81 3.25 -10.72
C SER A 176 -6.21 1.84 -10.62
N PRO A 177 -6.12 1.08 -11.73
CA PRO A 177 -5.47 -0.22 -11.75
C PRO A 177 -3.94 -0.13 -11.68
N VAL A 178 -3.37 1.07 -11.54
CA VAL A 178 -1.92 1.29 -11.44
C VAL A 178 -1.54 2.05 -10.18
N ASN A 179 -0.41 1.66 -9.59
CA ASN A 179 0.20 2.37 -8.46
C ASN A 179 1.50 3.11 -8.84
N ARG A 180 1.95 3.01 -10.11
CA ARG A 180 3.06 3.81 -10.65
C ARG A 180 2.73 4.23 -12.07
N MET A 181 3.07 5.47 -12.39
CA MET A 181 3.03 6.00 -13.75
C MET A 181 4.16 6.97 -14.01
N PHE A 182 4.43 7.25 -15.28
CA PHE A 182 5.40 8.28 -15.64
C PHE A 182 4.84 9.68 -15.38
N TYR A 183 5.68 10.48 -14.73
CA TYR A 183 5.61 11.91 -14.59
C TYR A 183 6.57 12.51 -15.61
N VAL A 184 6.13 13.50 -16.38
CA VAL A 184 6.97 14.20 -17.36
C VAL A 184 6.86 15.71 -17.16
N ARG A 185 7.98 16.41 -17.33
CA ARG A 185 8.04 17.88 -17.43
C ARG A 185 7.48 18.32 -18.78
N LYS A 186 6.18 18.64 -18.83
CA LYS A 186 5.50 19.19 -20.02
C LYS A 186 6.15 20.51 -20.46
N ASP A 187 6.57 21.36 -19.51
CA ASP A 187 7.28 22.59 -19.81
C ASP A 187 8.66 22.35 -20.47
N TRP A 188 9.31 21.22 -20.18
CA TRP A 188 10.52 20.82 -20.89
C TRP A 188 10.20 20.38 -22.31
N MET A 189 9.14 19.57 -22.50
CA MET A 189 8.68 19.15 -23.83
C MET A 189 8.43 20.37 -24.74
N ASP A 190 7.72 21.37 -24.23
CA ASP A 190 7.43 22.61 -24.96
C ASP A 190 8.71 23.35 -25.39
N LYS A 191 9.67 23.51 -24.47
CA LYS A 191 10.95 24.18 -24.76
C LYS A 191 11.79 23.45 -25.80
N VAL A 192 11.75 22.12 -25.83
CA VAL A 192 12.53 21.31 -26.78
C VAL A 192 11.79 21.02 -28.09
N GLY A 193 10.56 21.51 -28.22
CA GLY A 193 9.72 21.43 -29.42
C GLY A 193 8.94 20.13 -29.58
N ILE A 194 8.72 19.37 -28.50
CA ILE A 194 7.96 18.12 -28.50
C ILE A 194 6.51 18.42 -28.16
N LYS A 195 5.61 18.22 -29.11
CA LYS A 195 4.18 18.54 -28.97
C LYS A 195 3.31 17.34 -28.58
N GLU A 196 3.76 16.14 -28.94
CA GLU A 196 3.02 14.90 -28.72
C GLU A 196 3.72 14.04 -27.67
N MET A 197 2.94 13.37 -26.82
CA MET A 197 3.47 12.39 -25.88
C MET A 197 4.02 11.17 -26.64
N PRO A 198 5.20 10.64 -26.27
CA PRO A 198 5.76 9.47 -26.92
C PRO A 198 4.87 8.25 -26.68
N LYS A 199 4.63 7.47 -27.74
CA LYS A 199 3.79 6.26 -27.75
C LYS A 199 4.60 4.99 -27.89
N THR A 200 5.86 5.10 -28.31
CA THR A 200 6.79 3.97 -28.47
C THR A 200 8.08 4.17 -27.68
N PRO A 201 8.84 3.10 -27.36
CA PRO A 201 10.14 3.21 -26.72
C PRO A 201 11.13 4.09 -27.50
N ASP A 202 11.09 4.08 -28.83
CA ASP A 202 11.97 4.90 -29.67
C ASP A 202 11.63 6.39 -29.59
N GLU A 203 10.34 6.74 -29.61
CA GLU A 203 9.88 8.12 -29.40
C GLU A 203 10.24 8.61 -27.99
N PHE A 204 10.09 7.76 -26.98
CA PHE A 204 10.47 8.06 -25.61
C PHE A 204 11.98 8.31 -25.50
N TYR A 205 12.79 7.43 -26.09
CA TYR A 205 14.24 7.57 -26.18
C TYR A 205 14.64 8.89 -26.86
N ASN A 206 14.01 9.25 -27.97
CA ASN A 206 14.27 10.52 -28.66
C ASN A 206 13.87 11.75 -27.83
N MET A 207 12.78 11.66 -27.04
CA MET A 207 12.41 12.70 -26.09
C MET A 207 13.49 12.86 -25.00
N LEU A 208 14.01 11.76 -24.46
CA LEU A 208 15.08 11.82 -23.46
C LEU A 208 16.36 12.44 -24.04
N ILE A 209 16.72 12.13 -25.30
CA ILE A 209 17.82 12.80 -26.01
C ILE A 209 17.60 14.31 -26.07
N ALA A 210 16.39 14.74 -26.45
CA ALA A 210 16.08 16.16 -26.54
C ALA A 210 16.22 16.86 -25.17
N PHE A 211 15.81 16.22 -24.08
CA PHE A 211 16.01 16.75 -22.73
C PHE A 211 17.49 16.87 -22.35
N ARG A 212 18.32 15.89 -22.71
CA ARG A 212 19.77 15.92 -22.46
C ARG A 212 20.48 17.04 -23.25
N ASP A 213 20.08 17.24 -24.50
CA ASP A 213 20.90 18.00 -25.47
C ASP A 213 20.47 19.46 -25.66
N LYS A 214 19.26 19.84 -25.24
CA LYS A 214 18.66 21.15 -25.58
C LYS A 214 18.42 22.09 -24.39
N ASP A 215 19.05 21.85 -23.24
CA ASP A 215 19.00 22.74 -22.06
C ASP A 215 17.57 23.19 -21.69
N PRO A 216 16.61 22.26 -21.49
CA PRO A 216 15.24 22.64 -21.13
C PRO A 216 15.13 23.34 -19.77
N ASN A 217 16.11 23.21 -18.86
CA ASN A 217 16.10 23.97 -17.61
C ASN A 217 16.59 25.43 -17.79
N GLY A 218 17.29 25.70 -18.89
CA GLY A 218 17.70 27.02 -19.36
C GLY A 218 18.85 27.63 -18.56
N ASN A 219 19.71 26.80 -17.97
CA ASN A 219 20.81 27.24 -17.12
C ASN A 219 22.18 27.27 -17.84
N ASN A 220 22.21 26.90 -19.13
CA ASN A 220 23.41 26.79 -19.97
C ASN A 220 24.47 25.79 -19.46
N LYS A 221 24.07 24.81 -18.65
CA LYS A 221 24.88 23.68 -18.20
C LYS A 221 24.27 22.40 -18.74
N LYS A 222 25.09 21.36 -18.86
CA LYS A 222 24.63 20.01 -19.20
C LYS A 222 24.39 19.23 -17.93
N ASP A 223 23.37 19.62 -17.17
CA ASP A 223 23.03 19.02 -15.87
C ASP A 223 21.64 18.38 -15.84
N GLU A 224 20.95 18.33 -16.97
CA GLU A 224 19.74 17.55 -17.12
C GLU A 224 19.99 16.06 -16.97
N ILE A 225 19.10 15.44 -16.20
CA ILE A 225 18.93 14.01 -16.01
C ILE A 225 17.59 13.67 -16.69
N PRO A 226 17.61 13.16 -17.94
CA PRO A 226 16.38 12.95 -18.69
C PRO A 226 15.39 12.02 -17.99
N LEU A 227 15.88 10.92 -17.41
CA LEU A 227 15.13 9.96 -16.62
C LEU A 227 15.87 9.64 -15.32
N SER A 228 15.20 9.67 -14.17
CA SER A 228 15.78 9.25 -12.90
C SER A 228 14.92 8.20 -12.19
N ALA A 229 15.59 7.26 -11.51
CA ALA A 229 15.01 6.18 -10.74
C ALA A 229 15.79 5.97 -9.43
N ARG A 230 15.49 4.88 -8.72
CA ARG A 230 16.09 4.57 -7.41
C ARG A 230 16.72 3.18 -7.38
N GLU A 231 17.41 2.93 -6.27
CA GLU A 231 18.08 1.66 -5.98
C GLU A 231 17.17 0.44 -6.19
N ASN A 232 17.78 -0.72 -6.45
CA ASN A 232 17.08 -1.98 -6.74
C ASN A 232 16.08 -1.88 -7.91
N PHE A 233 16.35 -1.01 -8.89
CA PHE A 233 15.46 -0.76 -10.04
C PHE A 233 14.07 -0.25 -9.67
N THR A 234 13.90 0.29 -8.46
CA THR A 234 12.63 0.87 -8.02
C THR A 234 12.33 2.16 -8.79
N TRP A 235 11.07 2.37 -9.15
CA TRP A 235 10.60 3.47 -10.00
C TRP A 235 11.18 3.48 -11.42
N LEU A 236 11.72 2.34 -11.87
CA LEU A 236 12.03 2.08 -13.28
C LEU A 236 10.96 1.18 -13.92
N ASP A 237 9.88 0.87 -13.20
CA ASP A 237 8.96 -0.19 -13.57
C ASP A 237 8.16 0.13 -14.83
N ASN A 238 7.78 1.39 -15.07
CA ASN A 238 7.11 1.78 -16.30
C ASN A 238 8.06 1.65 -17.52
N VAL A 239 9.38 1.78 -17.34
CA VAL A 239 10.36 1.52 -18.42
C VAL A 239 10.37 0.04 -18.80
N LEU A 240 10.37 -0.84 -17.80
CA LEU A 240 10.24 -2.28 -18.03
C LEU A 240 8.86 -2.62 -18.61
N GLY A 241 7.84 -1.93 -18.12
CA GLY A 241 6.45 -2.03 -18.57
C GLY A 241 6.27 -1.69 -20.04
N MET A 242 7.12 -0.85 -20.64
CA MET A 242 7.07 -0.60 -22.10
C MET A 242 7.21 -1.87 -22.93
N PHE A 243 7.88 -2.89 -22.38
CA PHE A 243 8.12 -4.19 -22.99
C PHE A 243 7.17 -5.28 -22.49
N GLY A 244 6.17 -4.94 -21.68
CA GLY A 244 5.19 -5.89 -21.16
C GLY A 244 5.68 -6.70 -19.96
N THR A 245 6.70 -6.23 -19.24
CA THR A 245 7.31 -6.97 -18.13
C THR A 245 7.55 -6.11 -16.89
N SER A 246 7.91 -6.76 -15.78
CA SER A 246 8.21 -6.15 -14.50
C SER A 246 9.20 -7.04 -13.73
N VAL A 247 9.88 -6.47 -12.75
CA VAL A 247 10.68 -7.26 -11.80
C VAL A 247 9.79 -8.09 -10.85
N PHE A 248 8.48 -7.83 -10.85
CA PHE A 248 7.47 -8.51 -10.05
C PHE A 248 6.45 -9.26 -10.91
N GLY A 249 5.75 -10.21 -10.29
CA GLY A 249 4.64 -10.94 -10.87
C GLY A 249 5.04 -12.05 -11.85
N ALA A 250 4.02 -12.59 -12.51
CA ALA A 250 4.15 -13.72 -13.41
C ALA A 250 3.71 -13.38 -14.84
N ALA A 251 4.21 -14.16 -15.79
CA ALA A 251 3.79 -14.15 -17.19
C ALA A 251 3.41 -15.57 -17.62
N LEU A 252 2.50 -15.66 -18.58
CA LEU A 252 2.18 -16.89 -19.27
C LEU A 252 3.07 -16.99 -20.51
N GLU A 253 4.01 -17.94 -20.52
CA GLU A 253 4.89 -18.21 -21.65
C GLU A 253 4.77 -19.68 -22.04
N ASN A 254 4.35 -19.96 -23.28
CA ASN A 254 4.24 -21.33 -23.80
C ASN A 254 3.41 -22.29 -22.93
N GLY A 255 2.39 -21.78 -22.24
CA GLY A 255 1.55 -22.56 -21.32
C GLY A 255 2.12 -22.71 -19.90
N GLU A 256 3.31 -22.15 -19.63
CA GLU A 256 3.94 -22.12 -18.31
C GLU A 256 3.75 -20.77 -17.63
N ILE A 257 3.58 -20.78 -16.31
CA ILE A 257 3.59 -19.59 -15.47
C ILE A 257 5.01 -19.35 -14.98
N VAL A 258 5.66 -18.32 -15.54
CA VAL A 258 7.05 -17.96 -15.23
C VAL A 258 7.14 -16.62 -14.51
N PRO A 259 8.12 -16.40 -13.63
CA PRO A 259 8.40 -15.07 -13.09
C PRO A 259 8.76 -14.10 -14.21
N ARG A 260 8.20 -12.88 -14.18
CA ARG A 260 8.45 -11.87 -15.23
C ARG A 260 9.93 -11.48 -15.36
N ASN A 261 10.69 -11.54 -14.27
CA ASN A 261 12.13 -11.30 -14.27
C ASN A 261 12.97 -12.42 -14.90
N THR A 262 12.35 -13.51 -15.36
CA THR A 262 12.96 -14.59 -16.14
C THR A 262 12.38 -14.72 -17.55
N SER A 263 11.46 -13.82 -17.91
CA SER A 263 10.73 -13.84 -19.18
C SER A 263 11.59 -13.35 -20.34
N LYS A 264 11.16 -13.62 -21.58
CA LYS A 264 11.88 -13.10 -22.76
C LYS A 264 11.85 -11.56 -22.81
N GLN A 265 10.71 -10.96 -22.47
CA GLN A 265 10.50 -9.51 -22.50
C GLN A 265 11.44 -8.77 -21.54
N MET A 266 11.86 -9.42 -20.44
CA MET A 266 12.83 -8.82 -19.51
C MET A 266 14.21 -8.62 -20.17
N ARG A 267 14.62 -9.50 -21.10
CA ARG A 267 15.85 -9.32 -21.87
C ARG A 267 15.79 -8.05 -22.73
N ASP A 268 14.67 -7.84 -23.41
CA ASP A 268 14.47 -6.66 -24.27
C ASP A 268 14.42 -5.38 -23.42
N ALA A 269 13.72 -5.43 -22.28
CA ALA A 269 13.65 -4.34 -21.33
C ALA A 269 15.04 -3.95 -20.78
N LEU A 270 15.84 -4.92 -20.33
CA LEU A 270 17.21 -4.67 -19.86
C LEU A 270 18.12 -4.14 -20.96
N SER A 271 17.94 -4.57 -22.21
CA SER A 271 18.68 -4.02 -23.36
C SER A 271 18.37 -2.53 -23.54
N PHE A 272 17.11 -2.14 -23.41
CA PHE A 272 16.70 -0.74 -23.49
C PHE A 272 17.22 0.07 -22.30
N VAL A 273 17.11 -0.44 -21.07
CA VAL A 273 17.67 0.23 -19.88
C VAL A 273 19.18 0.41 -20.00
N LYS A 274 19.91 -0.61 -20.49
CA LYS A 274 21.34 -0.52 -20.77
C LYS A 274 21.63 0.58 -21.80
N LYS A 275 20.87 0.65 -22.89
CA LYS A 275 20.99 1.72 -23.90
C LYS A 275 20.81 3.10 -23.27
N LEU A 276 19.79 3.29 -22.42
CA LEU A 276 19.59 4.55 -21.70
C LEU A 276 20.78 4.91 -20.79
N MET A 277 21.37 3.93 -20.11
CA MET A 277 22.53 4.14 -19.24
C MET A 277 23.78 4.49 -20.06
N ASP A 278 24.10 3.71 -21.10
CA ASP A 278 25.26 3.92 -21.97
C ASP A 278 25.23 5.31 -22.64
N GLU A 279 24.03 5.80 -22.96
CA GLU A 279 23.81 7.11 -23.58
C GLU A 279 23.58 8.25 -22.59
N LYS A 280 23.71 7.99 -21.28
CA LYS A 280 23.52 8.97 -20.20
C LYS A 280 22.14 9.62 -20.19
N LEU A 281 21.12 8.87 -20.59
CA LEU A 281 19.71 9.25 -20.54
C LEU A 281 19.05 8.82 -19.23
N LEU A 282 19.62 7.80 -18.56
CA LEU A 282 19.27 7.40 -17.19
C LEU A 282 20.27 7.98 -16.19
N ASP A 283 19.77 8.46 -15.06
CA ASP A 283 20.56 8.93 -13.91
C ASP A 283 21.67 7.94 -13.56
N SER A 284 22.94 8.35 -13.69
CA SER A 284 24.09 7.49 -13.44
C SER A 284 24.23 7.01 -12.00
N GLU A 285 23.54 7.66 -11.06
CA GLU A 285 23.58 7.31 -9.64
C GLU A 285 22.29 6.59 -9.18
N PHE A 286 21.39 6.21 -10.11
CA PHE A 286 20.08 5.65 -9.76
C PHE A 286 20.19 4.46 -8.81
N MET A 287 21.20 3.60 -8.96
CA MET A 287 21.43 2.44 -8.09
C MET A 287 21.72 2.78 -6.63
N THR A 288 22.13 4.02 -6.34
CA THR A 288 22.43 4.52 -4.99
C THR A 288 21.46 5.58 -4.50
N ASN A 289 20.54 6.02 -5.37
CA ASN A 289 19.54 7.03 -5.05
C ASN A 289 18.57 6.53 -3.97
N LYS A 290 18.80 6.99 -2.74
CA LYS A 290 17.78 6.99 -1.69
C LYS A 290 16.68 7.99 -2.04
N ARG A 291 15.52 7.84 -1.38
CA ARG A 291 14.34 8.69 -1.61
C ARG A 291 14.71 10.18 -1.63
N ASN A 292 15.31 10.68 -0.55
CA ASN A 292 15.58 12.11 -0.39
C ASN A 292 16.52 12.66 -1.48
N THR A 293 17.60 11.93 -1.80
CA THR A 293 18.54 12.34 -2.87
C THR A 293 17.85 12.41 -4.23
N TRP A 294 16.99 11.43 -4.53
CA TRP A 294 16.22 11.40 -5.76
C TRP A 294 15.19 12.54 -5.84
N GLU A 295 14.43 12.79 -4.76
CA GLU A 295 13.48 13.92 -4.72
C GLU A 295 14.20 15.27 -4.85
N GLN A 296 15.39 15.42 -4.25
CA GLN A 296 16.20 16.64 -4.36
C GLN A 296 16.65 16.93 -5.79
N LYS A 297 17.09 15.91 -6.54
CA LYS A 297 17.43 16.06 -7.98
C LYS A 297 16.24 16.60 -8.78
N ILE A 298 15.04 16.10 -8.51
CA ILE A 298 13.81 16.57 -9.16
C ILE A 298 13.55 18.04 -8.80
N GLN A 299 13.61 18.39 -7.50
CA GLN A 299 13.37 19.75 -7.01
C GLN A 299 14.40 20.77 -7.48
N ASN A 300 15.63 20.34 -7.79
CA ASN A 300 16.70 21.19 -8.30
C ASN A 300 16.60 21.52 -9.80
N ASP A 301 15.45 21.26 -10.44
CA ASP A 301 15.22 21.47 -11.89
C ASP A 301 16.14 20.62 -12.78
N GLN A 302 16.52 19.41 -12.33
CA GLN A 302 17.44 18.54 -13.08
C GLN A 302 16.75 17.36 -13.76
N VAL A 303 15.57 16.92 -13.32
CA VAL A 303 14.95 15.67 -13.81
C VAL A 303 13.77 15.94 -14.75
N GLY A 304 13.79 15.32 -15.93
CA GLY A 304 12.74 15.46 -16.95
C GLY A 304 11.59 14.45 -16.83
N VAL A 305 11.91 13.19 -16.50
CA VAL A 305 10.95 12.08 -16.36
C VAL A 305 11.28 11.27 -15.11
N TRP A 306 10.24 10.83 -14.40
CA TRP A 306 10.35 9.87 -13.30
C TRP A 306 9.06 9.06 -13.15
N SER A 307 9.08 7.94 -12.43
CA SER A 307 7.85 7.20 -12.09
C SER A 307 7.43 7.44 -10.66
N HIS A 308 6.14 7.63 -10.40
CA HIS A 308 5.59 7.65 -9.05
C HIS A 308 4.10 7.27 -9.02
N ALA A 309 3.55 7.10 -7.82
CA ALA A 309 2.13 6.86 -7.59
C ALA A 309 1.25 8.07 -7.96
N PRO A 310 0.16 7.86 -8.73
CA PRO A 310 -0.66 8.94 -9.31
C PRO A 310 -1.33 9.86 -8.29
N ASN A 311 -1.60 9.36 -7.08
CA ASN A 311 -2.16 10.17 -6.00
C ASN A 311 -1.22 11.29 -5.51
N LEU A 312 0.07 11.25 -5.86
CA LEU A 312 1.02 12.33 -5.57
C LEU A 312 1.18 13.33 -6.71
N ALA A 313 0.30 13.31 -7.72
CA ALA A 313 0.34 14.23 -8.87
C ALA A 313 0.46 15.71 -8.43
N TRP A 314 -0.39 16.12 -7.48
CA TRP A 314 -0.34 17.48 -6.94
C TRP A 314 0.87 17.73 -6.04
N ASP A 315 1.26 16.77 -5.19
CA ASP A 315 2.44 16.91 -4.30
C ASP A 315 3.71 17.22 -5.11
N TRP A 316 3.91 16.51 -6.21
CA TRP A 316 5.04 16.76 -7.11
C TRP A 316 4.97 18.12 -7.80
N GLN A 317 3.79 18.52 -8.28
CA GLN A 317 3.58 19.85 -8.87
C GLN A 317 3.86 20.97 -7.85
N ASP A 318 3.32 20.86 -6.64
CA ASP A 318 3.47 21.84 -5.57
C ASP A 318 4.93 21.94 -5.08
N LYS A 319 5.62 20.80 -4.92
CA LYS A 319 7.05 20.76 -4.59
C LYS A 319 7.89 21.52 -5.61
N LEU A 320 7.64 21.31 -6.91
CA LEU A 320 8.34 22.05 -7.96
C LEU A 320 7.98 23.53 -7.97
N ASN A 321 6.71 23.90 -7.80
CA ASN A 321 6.29 25.30 -7.71
C ASN A 321 7.01 26.05 -6.58
N LYS A 322 7.19 25.38 -5.43
CA LYS A 322 7.90 25.93 -4.25
C LYS A 322 9.41 25.98 -4.43
N ALA A 323 10.01 24.92 -4.99
CA ALA A 323 11.46 24.85 -5.20
C ALA A 323 11.92 25.77 -6.33
N LEU A 324 11.05 26.02 -7.32
CA LEU A 324 11.34 26.74 -8.55
C LEU A 324 10.36 27.91 -8.77
N PRO A 325 10.31 28.88 -7.84
CA PRO A 325 9.35 29.98 -7.93
C PRO A 325 9.55 30.78 -9.22
N GLY A 326 8.46 30.96 -9.98
CA GLY A 326 8.47 31.72 -11.24
C GLY A 326 9.03 30.98 -12.46
N LYS A 327 9.52 29.74 -12.32
CA LYS A 327 9.98 28.92 -13.46
C LYS A 327 8.84 28.40 -14.33
N GLY A 328 7.62 28.32 -13.79
CA GLY A 328 6.45 27.79 -14.50
C GLY A 328 6.58 26.31 -14.82
N ALA A 329 7.12 25.50 -13.89
CA ALA A 329 7.23 24.06 -14.07
C ALA A 329 5.84 23.43 -14.23
N ILE A 330 5.66 22.54 -15.21
CA ILE A 330 4.39 21.85 -15.46
C ILE A 330 4.64 20.36 -15.51
N VAL A 331 4.09 19.64 -14.54
CA VAL A 331 4.16 18.18 -14.49
C VAL A 331 2.88 17.60 -15.08
N GLY A 332 3.01 16.61 -15.95
CA GLY A 332 1.87 15.87 -16.49
C GLY A 332 2.08 14.36 -16.45
N PRO A 333 1.00 13.58 -16.61
CA PRO A 333 1.11 12.15 -16.76
C PRO A 333 1.59 11.82 -18.18
N LEU A 334 2.42 10.79 -18.27
CA LEU A 334 2.80 10.18 -19.54
C LEU A 334 2.30 8.73 -19.53
N LEU A 335 1.39 8.40 -20.45
CA LEU A 335 1.00 7.01 -20.68
C LEU A 335 2.24 6.23 -21.10
N THR A 336 2.46 5.07 -20.48
CA THR A 336 3.64 4.24 -20.73
C THR A 336 3.73 3.89 -22.22
N PRO A 337 4.81 4.31 -22.92
CA PRO A 337 5.01 3.95 -24.32
C PRO A 337 5.05 2.43 -24.49
N LYS A 338 4.54 1.91 -25.60
CA LYS A 338 4.38 0.47 -25.79
C LYS A 338 5.23 -0.04 -26.95
N ALA A 339 6.07 -1.04 -26.68
CA ALA A 339 6.81 -1.73 -27.73
C ALA A 339 5.87 -2.50 -28.67
N ALA A 340 6.30 -2.69 -29.91
CA ALA A 340 5.51 -3.44 -30.89
C ALA A 340 5.22 -4.86 -30.40
N GLY A 341 3.96 -5.30 -30.53
CA GLY A 341 3.52 -6.64 -30.11
C GLY A 341 3.26 -6.78 -28.60
N VAL A 342 3.49 -5.74 -27.80
CA VAL A 342 3.10 -5.74 -26.37
C VAL A 342 1.61 -5.39 -26.26
N GLU A 343 0.85 -6.20 -25.54
CA GLU A 343 -0.58 -5.98 -25.31
C GLU A 343 -0.81 -4.92 -24.23
N TYR A 344 -0.21 -5.12 -23.06
CA TYR A 344 -0.31 -4.27 -21.88
C TYR A 344 1.04 -3.65 -21.52
N ALA A 345 1.06 -2.36 -21.18
CA ALA A 345 2.26 -1.64 -20.76
C ALA A 345 2.07 -0.99 -19.38
N GLY A 346 3.14 -0.46 -18.79
CA GLY A 346 3.13 0.22 -17.50
C GLY A 346 3.29 -0.71 -16.30
N PHE A 347 2.94 -0.23 -15.11
CA PHE A 347 2.98 -1.00 -13.88
C PHE A 347 1.57 -1.34 -13.40
N GLY A 348 1.20 -2.62 -13.40
CA GLY A 348 -0.09 -3.04 -12.86
C GLY A 348 -0.08 -3.10 -11.35
N ALA A 349 -1.13 -2.56 -10.72
CA ALA A 349 -1.51 -2.82 -9.35
C ALA A 349 -2.73 -3.74 -9.31
N GLY A 350 -2.92 -4.43 -8.18
CA GLY A 350 -4.16 -5.18 -7.92
C GLY A 350 -5.35 -4.24 -7.71
N PRO A 351 -6.58 -4.77 -7.70
CA PRO A 351 -7.79 -3.97 -7.47
C PRO A 351 -7.94 -3.47 -6.01
N ILE A 352 -6.93 -3.69 -5.17
CA ILE A 352 -6.87 -3.27 -3.77
C ILE A 352 -5.56 -2.54 -3.49
N ASN A 353 -5.58 -1.60 -2.54
CA ASN A 353 -4.38 -1.02 -1.95
C ASN A 353 -3.92 -1.82 -0.71
N LYS A 354 -4.87 -2.22 0.14
CA LYS A 354 -4.63 -3.00 1.37
C LYS A 354 -5.73 -4.04 1.58
N ALA A 355 -5.46 -4.97 2.47
CA ALA A 355 -6.41 -5.94 2.99
C ALA A 355 -6.31 -5.97 4.52
N PHE A 356 -7.46 -5.96 5.19
CA PHE A 356 -7.59 -6.08 6.64
C PHE A 356 -8.10 -7.48 6.98
N SER A 357 -7.17 -8.37 7.34
CA SER A 357 -7.47 -9.75 7.70
C SER A 357 -7.83 -9.84 9.18
N ILE A 358 -8.90 -10.58 9.52
CA ILE A 358 -9.28 -10.87 10.90
C ILE A 358 -8.80 -12.26 11.28
N THR A 359 -8.01 -12.37 12.34
CA THR A 359 -7.45 -13.65 12.79
C THR A 359 -8.40 -14.37 13.73
N LYS A 360 -8.22 -15.68 13.90
CA LYS A 360 -8.97 -16.52 14.85
C LYS A 360 -8.77 -16.16 16.31
N LYS A 361 -7.83 -15.24 16.63
CA LYS A 361 -7.68 -14.69 17.98
C LYS A 361 -8.80 -13.71 18.32
N ALA A 362 -9.39 -13.05 17.31
CA ALA A 362 -10.44 -12.07 17.49
C ALA A 362 -11.64 -12.67 18.23
N LYS A 363 -11.96 -12.10 19.40
CA LYS A 363 -13.08 -12.56 20.23
C LYS A 363 -14.44 -12.15 19.69
N ASP A 364 -14.50 -11.05 18.96
CA ASP A 364 -15.72 -10.52 18.37
C ASP A 364 -15.47 -9.96 16.96
N PRO A 365 -15.48 -10.84 15.93
CA PRO A 365 -15.33 -10.43 14.54
C PRO A 365 -16.49 -9.55 14.06
N ALA A 366 -17.68 -9.64 14.67
CA ALA A 366 -18.83 -8.82 14.29
C ALA A 366 -18.61 -7.35 14.65
N ALA A 367 -18.07 -7.06 15.84
CA ALA A 367 -17.69 -5.70 16.22
C ALA A 367 -16.60 -5.12 15.30
N ILE A 368 -15.64 -5.94 14.88
CA ILE A 368 -14.59 -5.52 13.94
C ILE A 368 -15.18 -5.20 12.55
N VAL A 369 -16.09 -6.02 12.04
CA VAL A 369 -16.76 -5.72 10.76
C VAL A 369 -17.59 -4.44 10.85
N LYS A 370 -18.34 -4.23 11.95
CA LYS A 370 -19.08 -2.98 12.19
C LYS A 370 -18.16 -1.76 12.26
N PHE A 371 -16.98 -1.91 12.88
CA PHE A 371 -15.96 -0.86 12.93
C PHE A 371 -15.54 -0.44 11.52
N PHE A 372 -15.21 -1.40 10.66
CA PHE A 372 -14.85 -1.10 9.27
C PHE A 372 -16.03 -0.61 8.42
N ASP A 373 -17.24 -1.10 8.68
CA ASP A 373 -18.45 -0.63 8.01
C ASP A 373 -18.77 0.83 8.34
N TRP A 374 -18.54 1.26 9.58
CA TRP A 374 -18.69 2.66 9.96
C TRP A 374 -17.69 3.58 9.21
N LEU A 375 -16.44 3.15 9.02
CA LEU A 375 -15.40 3.94 8.33
C LEU A 375 -15.76 4.33 6.88
N VAL A 376 -16.67 3.59 6.25
CA VAL A 376 -17.14 3.87 4.89
C VAL A 376 -18.49 4.57 4.82
N THR A 377 -19.09 4.90 5.97
CA THR A 377 -20.26 5.80 6.02
C THR A 377 -19.87 7.24 5.68
N GLN A 378 -20.85 8.12 5.47
CA GLN A 378 -20.57 9.55 5.27
C GLN A 378 -19.79 10.16 6.45
N GLU A 379 -20.21 9.89 7.70
CA GLU A 379 -19.51 10.38 8.90
C GLU A 379 -18.09 9.79 9.00
N GLY A 380 -17.94 8.49 8.74
CA GLY A 380 -16.64 7.82 8.72
C GLY A 380 -15.70 8.41 7.67
N GLN A 381 -16.20 8.70 6.47
CA GLN A 381 -15.42 9.33 5.40
C GLN A 381 -15.04 10.77 5.72
N GLU A 382 -15.94 11.56 6.31
CA GLU A 382 -15.62 12.89 6.84
C GLU A 382 -14.52 12.79 7.91
N PHE A 383 -14.61 11.82 8.82
CA PHE A 383 -13.57 11.56 9.83
C PHE A 383 -12.22 11.19 9.21
N VAL A 384 -12.20 10.23 8.27
CA VAL A 384 -10.97 9.79 7.59
C VAL A 384 -10.27 10.97 6.91
N ASN A 385 -11.03 11.82 6.21
CA ASN A 385 -10.49 12.92 5.42
C ASN A 385 -10.18 14.18 6.24
N PHE A 386 -10.98 14.50 7.26
CA PHE A 386 -10.93 15.79 7.96
C PHE A 386 -10.64 15.71 9.46
N GLY A 387 -10.65 14.52 10.06
CA GLY A 387 -10.34 14.29 11.47
C GLY A 387 -11.55 14.38 12.40
N VAL A 388 -11.40 15.05 13.54
CA VAL A 388 -12.43 15.08 14.59
C VAL A 388 -13.26 16.38 14.50
N PRO A 389 -14.60 16.29 14.44
CA PRO A 389 -15.45 17.47 14.39
C PRO A 389 -15.28 18.32 15.66
N GLY A 390 -15.17 19.64 15.49
CA GLY A 390 -14.87 20.59 16.56
C GLY A 390 -13.38 20.71 16.91
N ILE A 391 -12.51 19.84 16.39
CA ILE A 391 -11.05 19.92 16.57
C ILE A 391 -10.38 20.32 15.26
N THR A 392 -10.55 19.51 14.22
CA THR A 392 -9.89 19.70 12.91
C THR A 392 -10.85 20.14 11.82
N TYR A 393 -12.16 20.02 12.01
CA TYR A 393 -13.15 20.60 11.09
C TYR A 393 -14.46 20.99 11.79
N THR A 394 -15.23 21.89 11.18
CA THR A 394 -16.63 22.15 11.54
C THR A 394 -17.55 21.96 10.34
N LYS A 395 -18.84 21.78 10.60
CA LYS A 395 -19.86 21.56 9.58
C LYS A 395 -21.01 22.55 9.77
N GLU A 396 -21.34 23.28 8.71
CA GLU A 396 -22.44 24.24 8.64
C GLU A 396 -23.38 23.83 7.49
N GLY A 397 -24.42 23.03 7.81
CA GLY A 397 -25.19 22.33 6.78
C GLY A 397 -24.32 21.31 6.04
N ASP A 398 -24.24 21.42 4.71
CA ASP A 398 -23.37 20.56 3.89
C ASP A 398 -21.95 21.11 3.72
N LYS A 399 -21.69 22.34 4.19
CA LYS A 399 -20.38 22.98 4.06
C LYS A 399 -19.43 22.47 5.15
N ILE A 400 -18.26 21.99 4.74
CA ILE A 400 -17.18 21.55 5.63
C ILE A 400 -16.10 22.63 5.66
N ASN A 401 -15.82 23.14 6.86
CA ASN A 401 -14.71 24.05 7.13
C ASN A 401 -13.56 23.24 7.75
N TYR A 402 -12.60 22.80 6.94
CA TYR A 402 -11.49 21.96 7.37
C TYR A 402 -10.24 22.79 7.72
N ASN A 403 -9.70 22.58 8.93
CA ASN A 403 -8.46 23.19 9.42
C ASN A 403 -7.27 22.24 9.20
N LYS A 404 -6.74 22.25 7.97
CA LYS A 404 -5.60 21.42 7.56
C LYS A 404 -4.33 21.66 8.38
N GLN A 405 -4.09 22.90 8.80
CA GLN A 405 -2.90 23.21 9.61
C GLN A 405 -2.98 22.51 10.97
N LYS A 406 -4.13 22.62 11.65
CA LYS A 406 -4.34 21.95 12.94
C LYS A 406 -4.17 20.44 12.85
N ASP A 407 -4.75 19.82 11.81
CA ASP A 407 -4.65 18.37 11.59
C ASP A 407 -3.21 17.92 11.26
N THR A 408 -2.44 18.80 10.62
CA THR A 408 -1.00 18.59 10.37
C THR A 408 -0.19 18.70 11.66
N ASP A 409 -0.46 19.72 12.48
CA ASP A 409 0.23 19.95 13.76
C ASP A 409 -0.04 18.82 14.75
N ASP A 410 -1.26 18.28 14.74
CA ASP A 410 -1.64 17.09 15.52
C ASP A 410 -1.04 15.79 14.98
N LYS A 411 -0.38 15.84 13.82
CA LYS A 411 0.18 14.69 13.08
C LYS A 411 -0.85 13.63 12.69
N SER A 412 -2.14 13.90 12.86
CA SER A 412 -3.22 12.94 12.60
C SER A 412 -3.52 12.77 11.11
N ILE A 413 -3.39 13.83 10.31
CA ILE A 413 -3.63 13.80 8.86
C ILE A 413 -2.78 12.74 8.12
N LEU A 414 -1.53 12.52 8.60
CA LEU A 414 -0.52 11.73 7.90
C LEU A 414 -0.78 10.22 8.00
N TRP A 415 -1.23 9.74 9.16
CA TRP A 415 -1.43 8.30 9.37
C TRP A 415 -2.91 7.89 9.26
N ARG A 416 -3.87 8.78 9.61
CA ARG A 416 -5.30 8.44 9.69
C ARG A 416 -5.85 7.96 8.35
N SER A 417 -5.64 8.75 7.29
CA SER A 417 -6.08 8.39 5.94
C SER A 417 -5.40 7.12 5.43
N LEU A 418 -4.08 6.99 5.64
CA LEU A 418 -3.34 5.79 5.26
C LEU A 418 -3.77 4.54 6.02
N THR A 419 -4.35 4.68 7.21
CA THR A 419 -4.73 3.54 8.05
C THR A 419 -6.19 3.11 7.84
N PHE A 420 -7.08 4.07 7.57
CA PHE A 420 -8.53 3.85 7.63
C PHE A 420 -9.30 4.20 6.35
N ASN A 421 -8.64 4.63 5.27
CA ASN A 421 -9.34 5.00 4.05
C ASN A 421 -9.70 3.80 3.18
N LEU A 422 -10.73 3.04 3.57
CA LEU A 422 -11.21 1.88 2.82
C LEU A 422 -12.02 2.23 1.57
N ALA A 423 -12.63 3.42 1.55
CA ALA A 423 -13.45 3.85 0.44
C ALA A 423 -12.60 4.28 -0.76
N GLY A 424 -13.18 4.14 -1.95
CA GLY A 424 -12.58 4.62 -3.20
C GLY A 424 -12.45 6.13 -3.28
N TRP A 425 -12.08 6.62 -4.46
CA TRP A 425 -11.85 8.03 -4.70
C TRP A 425 -13.14 8.86 -4.56
N ASN A 426 -13.11 9.90 -3.71
CA ASN A 426 -14.22 10.85 -3.56
C ASN A 426 -13.75 12.28 -3.89
N PRO A 427 -13.94 12.75 -5.13
CA PRO A 427 -13.49 14.09 -5.56
C PRO A 427 -14.01 15.21 -4.66
N SER A 428 -15.26 15.11 -4.19
CA SER A 428 -15.88 16.17 -3.38
C SER A 428 -15.17 16.35 -2.03
N LEU A 429 -14.82 15.25 -1.35
CA LEU A 429 -14.06 15.32 -0.09
C LEU A 429 -12.63 15.79 -0.35
N GLN A 430 -12.01 15.29 -1.41
CA GLN A 430 -10.63 15.62 -1.77
C GLN A 430 -10.47 17.10 -2.14
N LYS A 431 -11.50 17.72 -2.75
CA LYS A 431 -11.52 19.18 -3.04
C LYS A 431 -11.50 20.02 -1.77
N VAL A 432 -12.13 19.56 -0.69
CA VAL A 432 -12.04 20.23 0.62
C VAL A 432 -10.63 20.12 1.20
N VAL A 433 -9.93 19.00 1.00
CA VAL A 433 -8.56 18.77 1.53
C VAL A 433 -7.47 19.50 0.72
N PHE A 434 -7.61 19.52 -0.61
CA PHE A 434 -6.54 19.90 -1.53
C PHE A 434 -6.88 21.09 -2.45
N GLY A 435 -8.16 21.43 -2.60
CA GLY A 435 -8.63 22.41 -3.58
C GLY A 435 -8.89 21.81 -4.97
N ASP A 436 -9.59 22.56 -5.81
CA ASP A 436 -10.03 22.10 -7.14
C ASP A 436 -8.87 21.80 -8.09
N GLU A 437 -7.84 22.66 -8.12
CA GLU A 437 -6.68 22.51 -9.01
C GLU A 437 -5.91 21.20 -8.73
N ALA A 438 -5.67 20.93 -7.45
CA ALA A 438 -4.99 19.73 -7.00
C ALA A 438 -5.77 18.47 -7.38
N VAL A 439 -7.09 18.47 -7.18
CA VAL A 439 -7.97 17.36 -7.53
C VAL A 439 -8.03 17.14 -9.03
N ALA A 440 -8.15 18.21 -9.83
CA ALA A 440 -8.15 18.10 -11.29
C ALA A 440 -6.85 17.44 -11.81
N LYS A 441 -5.70 17.78 -11.22
CA LYS A 441 -4.42 17.16 -11.58
C LYS A 441 -4.36 15.68 -11.16
N MET A 442 -4.83 15.31 -9.97
CA MET A 442 -4.93 13.91 -9.57
C MET A 442 -5.87 13.11 -10.49
N GLU A 443 -7.00 13.70 -10.89
CA GLU A 443 -7.95 13.08 -11.81
C GLU A 443 -7.38 12.90 -13.23
N GLU A 444 -6.56 13.85 -13.72
CA GLU A 444 -5.80 13.68 -14.97
C GLU A 444 -4.93 12.42 -14.90
N PHE A 445 -4.17 12.27 -13.81
CA PHE A 445 -3.31 11.10 -13.59
C PHE A 445 -4.14 9.82 -13.47
N TYR A 446 -5.22 9.78 -12.68
CA TYR A 446 -6.06 8.58 -12.60
C TYR A 446 -6.72 8.21 -13.94
N THR A 447 -7.13 9.20 -14.74
CA THR A 447 -7.76 8.96 -16.05
C THR A 447 -6.78 8.34 -17.05
N ILE A 448 -5.54 8.80 -17.06
CA ILE A 448 -4.49 8.20 -17.90
C ILE A 448 -4.07 6.84 -17.35
N GLY A 449 -3.90 6.71 -16.03
CA GLY A 449 -3.46 5.47 -15.38
C GLY A 449 -4.42 4.29 -15.59
N LYS A 450 -5.73 4.56 -15.73
CA LYS A 450 -6.75 3.55 -16.08
C LYS A 450 -6.56 2.90 -17.46
N GLN A 451 -5.69 3.44 -18.32
CA GLN A 451 -5.43 2.93 -19.66
C GLN A 451 -4.18 2.03 -19.73
N GLU A 452 -3.45 1.89 -18.62
CA GLU A 452 -2.24 1.07 -18.55
C GLU A 452 -2.29 0.13 -17.33
N GLY A 453 -1.24 -0.68 -17.19
CA GLY A 453 -1.10 -1.67 -16.14
C GLY A 453 -0.99 -3.08 -16.71
N LEU A 454 0.01 -3.82 -16.22
CA LEU A 454 0.16 -5.22 -16.57
C LEU A 454 -0.86 -6.07 -15.79
N PRO A 455 -1.56 -7.01 -16.42
CA PRO A 455 -2.53 -7.85 -15.73
C PRO A 455 -1.84 -8.71 -14.67
N ASN A 456 -2.52 -8.97 -13.56
CA ASN A 456 -2.05 -9.94 -12.57
C ASN A 456 -2.76 -11.28 -12.81
N LEU A 457 -2.00 -12.29 -13.26
CA LEU A 457 -2.51 -13.62 -13.61
C LEU A 457 -3.01 -14.42 -12.40
N MET A 458 -2.65 -14.01 -11.17
CA MET A 458 -2.89 -14.77 -9.95
C MET A 458 -4.01 -14.18 -9.09
N VAL A 459 -4.73 -13.17 -9.61
CA VAL A 459 -5.82 -12.46 -8.90
C VAL A 459 -6.91 -13.42 -8.46
N GLY A 460 -7.34 -13.28 -7.20
CA GLY A 460 -8.48 -14.02 -6.62
C GLY A 460 -8.34 -15.54 -6.54
N ALA A 461 -7.16 -16.09 -6.85
CA ALA A 461 -6.82 -17.48 -6.63
C ALA A 461 -6.13 -17.66 -5.25
N PRO A 462 -6.01 -18.88 -4.70
CA PRO A 462 -5.28 -19.13 -3.45
C PRO A 462 -3.88 -18.49 -3.41
N THR A 463 -3.24 -18.39 -2.26
CA THR A 463 -1.83 -17.99 -2.27
C THR A 463 -0.98 -19.15 -2.80
N PHE A 464 -0.23 -18.93 -3.89
CA PHE A 464 0.81 -19.86 -4.30
C PHE A 464 1.95 -19.82 -3.28
N LYS A 465 2.26 -20.96 -2.66
CA LYS A 465 3.42 -21.11 -1.78
C LYS A 465 4.30 -22.23 -2.31
N SER A 466 5.51 -21.86 -2.68
CA SER A 466 6.57 -22.80 -3.03
C SER A 466 7.05 -23.56 -1.78
N ASN A 467 7.41 -24.83 -1.97
CA ASN A 467 8.18 -25.60 -0.98
C ASN A 467 9.71 -25.48 -1.18
N LEU A 468 10.17 -24.61 -2.08
CA LEU A 468 11.57 -24.34 -2.42
C LEU A 468 11.99 -22.93 -1.96
N PRO A 469 12.13 -22.66 -0.66
CA PRO A 469 12.47 -21.33 -0.14
C PRO A 469 13.85 -20.82 -0.61
N GLU A 470 14.78 -21.72 -0.95
CA GLU A 470 16.14 -21.40 -1.40
C GLU A 470 16.23 -20.71 -2.76
N ILE A 471 15.16 -20.77 -3.57
CA ILE A 471 15.06 -20.07 -4.86
C ILE A 471 14.34 -18.72 -4.74
N GLY A 472 13.82 -18.41 -3.56
CA GLY A 472 13.10 -17.18 -3.27
C GLY A 472 11.61 -17.28 -3.58
N GLU A 473 10.91 -16.17 -3.32
CA GLU A 473 9.48 -16.07 -3.51
C GLU A 473 9.13 -15.88 -5.00
N PHE A 474 8.19 -16.68 -5.49
CA PHE A 474 7.78 -16.64 -6.89
C PHE A 474 7.19 -15.28 -7.26
N GLY A 475 7.60 -14.75 -8.41
CA GLY A 475 7.13 -13.44 -8.86
C GLY A 475 7.72 -12.27 -8.06
N THR A 476 8.81 -12.48 -7.32
CA THR A 476 9.60 -11.39 -6.71
C THR A 476 11.00 -11.38 -7.28
N ALA A 477 11.60 -10.20 -7.41
CA ALA A 477 13.00 -10.08 -7.77
C ALA A 477 13.89 -10.40 -6.56
N GLY A 478 14.49 -11.58 -6.59
CA GLY A 478 15.55 -11.95 -5.64
C GLY A 478 16.86 -11.20 -5.93
N THR A 479 17.77 -11.21 -4.95
CA THR A 479 19.09 -10.57 -5.03
C THR A 479 19.87 -10.97 -6.29
N MET A 480 19.77 -12.24 -6.72
CA MET A 480 20.46 -12.74 -7.91
C MET A 480 20.03 -12.01 -9.19
N PHE A 481 18.74 -11.67 -9.33
CA PHE A 481 18.27 -10.88 -10.47
C PHE A 481 18.82 -9.46 -10.40
N VAL A 482 18.71 -8.82 -9.23
CA VAL A 482 19.13 -7.42 -9.05
C VAL A 482 20.63 -7.26 -9.34
N GLU A 483 21.47 -8.18 -8.86
CA GLU A 483 22.91 -8.19 -9.14
C GLU A 483 23.22 -8.39 -10.62
N THR A 484 22.53 -9.31 -11.29
CA THR A 484 22.67 -9.53 -12.74
C THR A 484 22.28 -8.29 -13.52
N ALA A 485 21.09 -7.74 -13.26
CA ALA A 485 20.58 -6.55 -13.94
C ALA A 485 21.53 -5.35 -13.73
N ALA A 486 22.06 -5.17 -12.51
CA ALA A 486 23.02 -4.13 -12.21
C ALA A 486 24.30 -4.27 -13.05
N LYS A 487 24.90 -5.47 -13.09
CA LYS A 487 26.11 -5.73 -13.90
C LYS A 487 25.89 -5.47 -15.38
N ILE A 488 24.71 -5.78 -15.91
CA ILE A 488 24.37 -5.52 -17.32
C ILE A 488 24.22 -4.03 -17.58
N VAL A 489 23.38 -3.36 -16.78
CA VAL A 489 23.02 -1.95 -16.99
C VAL A 489 24.21 -1.02 -16.74
N LEU A 490 25.07 -1.32 -15.77
CA LEU A 490 26.29 -0.55 -15.49
C LEU A 490 27.44 -0.88 -16.45
N GLY A 491 27.28 -1.87 -17.34
CA GLY A 491 28.26 -2.20 -18.38
C GLY A 491 29.35 -3.18 -17.98
N ASP A 492 29.33 -3.71 -16.75
CA ASP A 492 30.27 -4.76 -16.29
C ASP A 492 30.10 -6.09 -17.04
N LYS A 493 28.90 -6.34 -17.56
CA LYS A 493 28.52 -7.54 -18.30
C LYS A 493 27.69 -7.19 -19.54
N PRO A 494 27.79 -7.97 -20.62
CA PRO A 494 26.95 -7.78 -21.80
C PRO A 494 25.54 -8.36 -21.55
N ILE A 495 24.59 -8.09 -22.45
CA ILE A 495 23.19 -8.52 -22.29
C ILE A 495 23.04 -10.05 -22.22
N GLU A 496 23.93 -10.82 -22.85
CA GLU A 496 23.96 -12.28 -22.82
C GLU A 496 24.12 -12.85 -21.40
N TYR A 497 24.63 -12.05 -20.45
CA TYR A 497 24.71 -12.44 -19.05
C TYR A 497 23.31 -12.65 -18.41
N TYR A 498 22.26 -12.05 -18.98
CA TYR A 498 20.88 -12.34 -18.60
C TYR A 498 20.51 -13.80 -18.93
N ASP A 499 20.96 -14.30 -20.08
CA ASP A 499 20.65 -15.66 -20.53
C ASP A 499 21.34 -16.70 -19.60
N GLU A 500 22.56 -16.39 -19.14
CA GLU A 500 23.24 -17.16 -18.09
C GLU A 500 22.49 -17.14 -16.76
N TYR A 501 21.98 -15.97 -16.34
CA TYR A 501 21.16 -15.84 -15.14
C TYR A 501 19.91 -16.72 -15.21
N VAL A 502 19.15 -16.66 -16.31
CA VAL A 502 17.92 -17.46 -16.46
C VAL A 502 18.24 -18.95 -16.41
N LYS A 503 19.31 -19.38 -17.11
CA LYS A 503 19.77 -20.77 -17.08
C LYS A 503 20.13 -21.20 -15.65
N ASN A 504 20.93 -20.41 -14.94
CA ASN A 504 21.34 -20.69 -13.57
C ASN A 504 20.14 -20.76 -12.62
N TRP A 505 19.21 -19.79 -12.72
CA TRP A 505 17.98 -19.78 -11.94
C TRP A 505 17.15 -21.04 -12.16
N ARG A 506 16.94 -21.44 -13.42
CA ARG A 506 16.21 -22.67 -13.77
C ARG A 506 16.86 -23.92 -13.18
N THR A 507 18.19 -24.05 -13.30
CA THR A 507 18.93 -25.22 -12.78
C THR A 507 18.96 -25.34 -11.26
N ARG A 508 18.82 -24.22 -10.53
CA ARG A 508 18.84 -24.23 -9.07
C ARG A 508 17.49 -24.61 -8.43
N GLY A 509 16.47 -24.93 -9.23
CA GLY A 509 15.11 -25.24 -8.76
C GLY A 509 14.03 -24.35 -9.37
N GLY A 510 14.41 -23.38 -10.21
CA GLY A 510 13.45 -22.54 -10.94
C GLY A 510 12.50 -23.33 -11.85
N ASN A 511 12.96 -24.44 -12.46
CA ASN A 511 12.09 -25.30 -13.25
C ASN A 511 10.99 -25.98 -12.41
N ASP A 512 11.35 -26.49 -11.24
CA ASP A 512 10.39 -27.09 -10.32
C ASP A 512 9.41 -26.05 -9.80
N LEU A 513 9.90 -24.83 -9.56
CA LEU A 513 9.07 -23.71 -9.15
C LEU A 513 8.07 -23.28 -10.24
N VAL A 514 8.50 -23.18 -11.50
CA VAL A 514 7.62 -22.92 -12.65
C VAL A 514 6.58 -24.02 -12.80
N LYS A 515 6.99 -25.29 -12.66
CA LYS A 515 6.06 -26.42 -12.70
C LYS A 515 5.00 -26.32 -11.60
N GLN A 516 5.43 -26.07 -10.35
CA GLN A 516 4.51 -25.90 -9.23
C GLN A 516 3.55 -24.73 -9.44
N ALA A 517 4.04 -23.58 -9.91
CA ALA A 517 3.22 -22.41 -10.19
C ALA A 517 2.21 -22.68 -11.32
N THR A 518 2.64 -23.40 -12.37
CA THR A 518 1.80 -23.77 -13.51
C THR A 518 0.72 -24.77 -13.13
N ASP A 519 1.07 -25.83 -12.39
CA ASP A 519 0.11 -26.81 -11.87
C ASP A 519 -0.93 -26.13 -10.96
N TRP A 520 -0.43 -25.26 -10.08
CA TRP A 520 -1.27 -24.47 -9.19
C TRP A 520 -2.20 -23.54 -9.97
N TYR A 521 -1.71 -22.84 -11.00
CA TYR A 521 -2.51 -21.96 -11.84
C TYR A 521 -3.55 -22.73 -12.63
N ASN A 522 -3.21 -23.89 -13.18
CA ASN A 522 -4.17 -24.72 -13.90
C ASN A 522 -5.28 -25.25 -12.99
N ALA A 523 -4.98 -25.51 -11.72
CA ALA A 523 -5.95 -25.96 -10.73
C ALA A 523 -6.82 -24.83 -10.15
N ASN A 524 -6.34 -23.58 -10.16
CA ASN A 524 -6.97 -22.48 -9.39
C ASN A 524 -7.22 -21.17 -10.15
N GLY A 525 -6.47 -20.91 -11.22
CA GLY A 525 -6.41 -19.63 -11.94
C GLY A 525 -7.35 -19.52 -13.15
N LYS A 526 -8.04 -20.61 -13.53
CA LYS A 526 -9.13 -20.55 -14.52
C LYS A 526 -10.43 -20.21 -13.80
N LYS A 527 -10.81 -18.93 -13.80
CA LYS A 527 -12.21 -18.52 -13.61
C LYS A 527 -12.73 -17.94 -14.91
#